data_AF-A0A3E4MK63-F1
#
_entry.id   AF-A0A3E4MK63-F1
#
_cell.length_a   1.000
_cell.length_b   1.000
_cell.length_c   1.000
_cell.angle_alpha   90.00
_cell.angle_beta   90.00
_cell.angle_gamma   90.00
#
_symmetry.space_group_name_H-M   'P 1'
#
loop_
_entity.id
_entity.type
_entity.pdbx_description
1 polymer ?
#
loop_
_entity_poly.entity_id
_entity_poly.type
_entity_poly.pdbx_seq_one_letter_code
_entity_poly.pdbx_strand_id
1 'polypeptide(L)'
;MENTRKYRYIRGIASLLFGCAICLFWGLYYPHHLHYHEQFQLFLFTPEYGIDKCLHPGGIAEYIAEFLTQFYYFAWAGATILAIVLVLIQRQINWLAKQMGTSDFWYPFSFLPSILLWVFLCDENALLAFPVSITLALFALIIQRKITHPWGRIIYTLLIMPVLYWIVGGGAYFIFVIGVAIGHCIKPVPIVSNKSYIWIPIYILLGILCPLLAQSLTQYPLLSLMTGIDYYRFPMIVPNTLLLVIATVAITPGALALLPPPVKSTKAWMGIISTLLLIGGGTWIYAASNSDKEEAMKYDYLTRMKQWNQIIKAAENKEPNSPFSVTCLNLALAKTGQLGDRMFHFYQNGTEGLIPTFQRDFTSPLPTSEIFYHLGMINSSQRYMFEAMEAIPDYKKSGRAYMRLAETNLINGQYAVAAKYLRALQHTLFYKKWATNAMSYLNNDEKIEKHPEWGWLRKARYTEDFLFSDTEMDVMLGLLLQHNKSNRMAFEYMLAYVLQKKDLERFMKYYPLGKDLGYNHIPISYQEALIFIWTQQHPNFQGLPWSISRNVLEGVSEFARVYMTQKDSEPILRPKYEKTFWYYLLFRK
;
A
#
# COMPACT_ATOMS: atom_id res chain seq x y z
N MET A 1 -33.58 34.26 15.75
CA MET A 1 -33.38 33.47 14.51
C MET A 1 -32.02 33.69 13.84
N GLU A 2 -31.39 34.85 14.00
CA GLU A 2 -30.10 35.19 13.36
C GLU A 2 -28.90 34.43 13.95
N ASN A 3 -28.84 34.30 15.29
CA ASN A 3 -27.81 33.51 15.98
C ASN A 3 -27.83 32.02 15.59
N THR A 4 -29.01 31.41 15.43
CA THR A 4 -29.16 30.00 15.04
C THR A 4 -28.67 29.72 13.61
N ARG A 5 -28.86 30.68 12.68
CA ARG A 5 -28.28 30.59 11.33
C ARG A 5 -26.75 30.67 11.36
N LYS A 6 -26.17 31.61 12.12
CA LYS A 6 -24.71 31.79 12.23
C LYS A 6 -24.00 30.54 12.77
N TYR A 7 -24.57 29.87 13.78
CA TYR A 7 -24.04 28.60 14.31
C TYR A 7 -24.08 27.45 13.30
N ARG A 8 -25.11 27.39 12.44
CA ARG A 8 -25.20 26.39 11.38
C ARG A 8 -24.08 26.55 10.34
N TYR A 9 -23.74 27.79 9.98
CA TYR A 9 -22.63 28.08 9.05
C TYR A 9 -21.27 27.71 9.62
N ILE A 10 -20.98 28.09 10.88
CA ILE A 10 -19.70 27.76 11.54
C ILE A 10 -19.47 26.24 11.61
N ARG A 11 -20.51 25.46 11.88
CA ARG A 11 -20.45 23.99 11.87
C ARG A 11 -20.13 23.43 10.50
N GLY A 12 -20.79 23.95 9.46
CA GLY A 12 -20.54 23.56 8.08
C GLY A 12 -19.09 23.82 7.69
N ILE A 13 -18.56 25.01 8.04
CA ILE A 13 -17.18 25.38 7.79
C ILE A 13 -16.21 24.46 8.55
N ALA A 14 -16.46 24.12 9.82
CA ALA A 14 -15.59 23.21 10.57
C ALA A 14 -15.54 21.81 9.95
N SER A 15 -16.68 21.25 9.53
CA SER A 15 -16.72 19.97 8.81
C SER A 15 -16.03 20.03 7.45
N LEU A 16 -16.15 21.16 6.74
CA LEU A 16 -15.44 21.39 5.48
C LEU A 16 -13.92 21.45 5.69
N LEU A 17 -13.45 22.21 6.67
CA LEU A 17 -12.02 22.30 7.00
C LEU A 17 -11.45 20.93 7.41
N PHE A 18 -12.22 20.13 8.15
CA PHE A 18 -11.84 18.75 8.46
C PHE A 18 -11.69 17.90 7.19
N GLY A 19 -12.65 17.99 6.27
CA GLY A 19 -12.56 17.34 4.96
C GLY A 19 -11.35 17.79 4.14
N CYS A 20 -11.05 19.10 4.13
CA CYS A 20 -9.87 19.65 3.48
C CYS A 20 -8.58 19.11 4.10
N ALA A 21 -8.50 19.02 5.43
CA ALA A 21 -7.33 18.47 6.12
C ALA A 21 -7.09 16.99 5.77
N ILE A 22 -8.15 16.19 5.71
CA ILE A 22 -8.10 14.80 5.25
C ILE A 22 -7.61 14.75 3.80
N CYS A 23 -8.18 15.56 2.92
CA CYS A 23 -7.77 15.62 1.51
C CYS A 23 -6.28 15.99 1.35
N LEU A 24 -5.79 16.98 2.09
CA LEU A 24 -4.40 17.41 2.04
C LEU A 24 -3.45 16.33 2.57
N PHE A 25 -3.81 15.66 3.67
CA PHE A 25 -3.00 14.58 4.22
C PHE A 25 -2.85 13.43 3.23
N TRP A 26 -3.96 12.88 2.73
CA TRP A 26 -3.91 11.75 1.80
C TRP A 26 -3.49 12.14 0.38
N GLY A 27 -3.66 13.40 -0.02
CA GLY A 27 -3.27 13.88 -1.35
C GLY A 27 -1.80 14.31 -1.45
N LEU A 28 -1.18 14.74 -0.35
CA LEU A 28 0.19 15.27 -0.34
C LEU A 28 1.15 14.53 0.58
N TYR A 29 0.73 14.17 1.79
CA TYR A 29 1.62 13.60 2.81
C TYR A 29 1.66 12.05 2.78
N TYR A 30 0.52 11.41 2.54
CA TYR A 30 0.35 9.95 2.55
C TYR A 30 -0.30 9.37 1.26
N PRO A 31 0.03 9.84 0.04
CA PRO A 31 -0.65 9.42 -1.18
C PRO A 31 -0.34 7.99 -1.63
N HIS A 32 0.85 7.44 -1.36
CA HIS A 32 1.23 6.13 -1.86
C HIS A 32 0.54 5.00 -1.09
N HIS A 33 0.14 5.25 0.16
CA HIS A 33 -0.77 4.39 0.91
C HIS A 33 -2.09 4.11 0.17
N LEU A 34 -2.64 5.11 -0.54
CA LEU A 34 -3.84 4.92 -1.36
C LEU A 34 -3.55 4.00 -2.56
N HIS A 35 -2.46 4.26 -3.27
CA HIS A 35 -2.03 3.41 -4.39
C HIS A 35 -1.74 1.96 -3.96
N TYR A 36 -1.23 1.79 -2.73
CA TYR A 36 -1.01 0.50 -2.11
C TYR A 36 -2.32 -0.26 -1.89
N HIS A 37 -3.40 0.39 -1.45
CA HIS A 37 -4.71 -0.26 -1.35
C HIS A 37 -5.29 -0.62 -2.71
N GLU A 38 -5.19 0.27 -3.71
CA GLU A 38 -5.67 0.00 -5.07
C GLU A 38 -5.04 -1.26 -5.67
N GLN A 39 -3.72 -1.45 -5.51
CA GLN A 39 -3.05 -2.57 -6.16
C GLN A 39 -3.44 -3.93 -5.62
N PHE A 40 -3.97 -4.03 -4.38
CA PHE A 40 -4.38 -5.28 -3.75
C PHE A 40 -5.90 -5.48 -3.73
N GLN A 41 -6.68 -4.67 -4.45
CA GLN A 41 -8.14 -4.83 -4.53
C GLN A 41 -8.64 -4.78 -5.98
N LEU A 42 -8.80 -5.96 -6.59
CA LEU A 42 -9.36 -6.10 -7.94
C LEU A 42 -10.89 -6.16 -7.91
N PHE A 43 -11.54 -5.06 -8.26
CA PHE A 43 -12.99 -5.01 -8.46
C PHE A 43 -13.38 -5.26 -9.92
N LEU A 44 -14.39 -6.10 -10.13
CA LEU A 44 -14.88 -6.53 -11.45
C LEU A 44 -16.36 -6.14 -11.66
N PHE A 45 -16.66 -5.50 -12.79
CA PHE A 45 -18.04 -5.20 -13.24
C PHE A 45 -18.73 -6.43 -13.86
N THR A 46 -18.61 -7.58 -13.21
CA THR A 46 -19.25 -8.84 -13.61
C THR A 46 -20.36 -9.22 -12.63
N PRO A 47 -21.52 -9.72 -13.09
CA PRO A 47 -22.60 -10.16 -12.21
C PRO A 47 -22.15 -11.21 -11.18
N GLU A 48 -21.27 -12.13 -11.58
CA GLU A 48 -20.76 -13.21 -10.74
C GLU A 48 -20.01 -12.66 -9.53
N TYR A 49 -19.19 -11.63 -9.75
CA TYR A 49 -18.46 -10.93 -8.68
C TYR A 49 -19.41 -10.25 -7.69
N GLY A 50 -20.43 -9.56 -8.19
CA GLY A 50 -21.43 -8.91 -7.32
C GLY A 50 -22.26 -9.92 -6.52
N ILE A 51 -22.61 -11.05 -7.12
CA ILE A 51 -23.33 -12.14 -6.43
C ILE A 51 -22.45 -12.73 -5.33
N ASP A 52 -21.20 -13.07 -5.64
CA ASP A 52 -20.25 -13.65 -4.67
C ASP A 52 -20.13 -12.78 -3.40
N LYS A 53 -19.95 -11.47 -3.58
CA LYS A 53 -19.93 -10.51 -2.47
C LYS A 53 -21.25 -10.49 -1.69
N CYS A 54 -22.40 -10.62 -2.34
CA CYS A 54 -23.68 -10.63 -1.62
C CYS A 54 -23.95 -11.93 -0.84
N LEU A 55 -23.14 -12.99 -1.00
CA LEU A 55 -23.35 -14.28 -0.36
C LEU A 55 -22.78 -14.40 1.05
N HIS A 56 -21.99 -13.44 1.53
CA HIS A 56 -21.45 -13.45 2.88
C HIS A 56 -21.81 -12.19 3.68
N PRO A 57 -21.85 -12.28 5.04
CA PRO A 57 -22.16 -11.14 5.88
C PRO A 57 -21.17 -9.98 5.69
N GLY A 58 -21.70 -8.79 5.41
CA GLY A 58 -20.92 -7.57 5.20
C GLY A 58 -20.49 -7.31 3.75
N GLY A 59 -20.77 -8.23 2.83
CA GLY A 59 -20.21 -8.13 1.49
C GLY A 59 -20.87 -7.05 0.59
N ILE A 60 -22.06 -6.52 0.93
CA ILE A 60 -22.60 -5.33 0.23
C ILE A 60 -21.76 -4.08 0.55
N ALA A 61 -21.41 -3.88 1.83
CA ALA A 61 -20.54 -2.78 2.22
C ALA A 61 -19.13 -2.94 1.63
N GLU A 62 -18.64 -4.18 1.58
CA GLU A 62 -17.37 -4.53 0.94
C GLU A 62 -17.39 -4.22 -0.57
N TYR A 63 -18.43 -4.63 -1.29
CA TYR A 63 -18.59 -4.36 -2.73
C TYR A 63 -18.56 -2.85 -3.03
N ILE A 64 -19.27 -2.05 -2.22
CA ILE A 64 -19.24 -0.59 -2.32
C ILE A 64 -17.84 -0.05 -2.03
N ALA A 65 -17.17 -0.57 -1.01
CA ALA A 65 -15.83 -0.13 -0.65
C ALA A 65 -14.80 -0.46 -1.72
N GLU A 66 -14.80 -1.67 -2.29
CA GLU A 66 -13.89 -2.05 -3.35
C GLU A 66 -14.12 -1.25 -4.63
N PHE A 67 -15.38 -0.98 -5.00
CA PHE A 67 -15.72 -0.06 -6.08
C PHE A 67 -15.09 1.33 -5.86
N LEU A 68 -15.18 1.86 -4.63
CA LEU A 68 -14.58 3.15 -4.27
C LEU A 68 -13.04 3.09 -4.24
N THR A 69 -12.44 1.99 -3.76
CA THR A 69 -10.98 1.83 -3.72
C THR A 69 -10.37 1.85 -5.11
N GLN A 70 -11.08 1.46 -6.18
CA GLN A 70 -10.55 1.55 -7.55
C GLN A 70 -10.04 2.97 -7.88
N PHE A 71 -10.73 4.01 -7.38
CA PHE A 71 -10.36 5.41 -7.62
C PHE A 71 -9.08 5.83 -6.89
N TYR A 72 -8.57 5.02 -5.96
CA TYR A 72 -7.27 5.25 -5.32
C TYR A 72 -6.11 5.07 -6.31
N TYR A 73 -6.40 4.64 -7.54
CA TYR A 73 -5.50 4.78 -8.68
C TYR A 73 -5.02 6.24 -8.85
N PHE A 74 -5.84 7.22 -8.50
CA PHE A 74 -5.47 8.63 -8.40
C PHE A 74 -5.52 9.10 -6.94
N ALA A 75 -4.39 9.53 -6.38
CA ALA A 75 -4.29 9.88 -4.95
C ALA A 75 -5.33 10.93 -4.52
N TRP A 76 -5.51 12.01 -5.30
CA TRP A 76 -6.49 13.06 -4.97
C TRP A 76 -7.94 12.57 -5.01
N ALA A 77 -8.28 11.62 -5.89
CA ALA A 77 -9.62 11.05 -5.93
C ALA A 77 -9.87 10.18 -4.69
N GLY A 78 -8.91 9.32 -4.32
CA GLY A 78 -8.99 8.55 -3.09
C GLY A 78 -9.04 9.41 -1.82
N ALA A 79 -8.21 10.46 -1.76
CA ALA A 79 -8.22 11.43 -0.66
C ALA A 79 -9.59 12.12 -0.51
N THR A 80 -10.23 12.45 -1.64
CA THR A 80 -11.59 13.04 -1.66
C THR A 80 -12.64 12.04 -1.17
N ILE A 81 -12.56 10.77 -1.57
CA ILE A 81 -13.46 9.71 -1.10
C ILE A 81 -13.35 9.55 0.42
N LEU A 82 -12.13 9.44 0.95
CA LEU A 82 -11.90 9.33 2.40
C LEU A 82 -12.44 10.55 3.15
N ALA A 83 -12.22 11.76 2.63
CA ALA A 83 -12.75 12.98 3.22
C ALA A 83 -14.29 12.96 3.26
N ILE A 84 -14.94 12.58 2.15
CA ILE A 84 -16.40 12.47 2.09
C ILE A 84 -16.92 11.47 3.13
N VAL A 85 -16.33 10.27 3.19
CA VAL A 85 -16.77 9.20 4.11
C VAL A 85 -16.58 9.63 5.58
N LEU A 86 -15.41 10.12 5.96
CA LEU A 86 -15.11 10.52 7.35
C LEU A 86 -15.93 11.74 7.79
N VAL A 87 -16.14 12.73 6.91
CA VAL A 87 -17.02 13.88 7.19
C VAL A 87 -18.47 13.41 7.30
N LEU A 88 -18.92 12.50 6.43
CA LEU A 88 -20.27 11.96 6.48
C LEU A 88 -20.53 11.24 7.81
N ILE A 89 -19.62 10.39 8.27
CA ILE A 89 -19.71 9.74 9.59
C ILE A 89 -19.80 10.79 10.71
N GLN A 90 -18.95 11.82 10.69
CA GLN A 90 -18.98 12.91 11.65
C GLN A 90 -20.34 13.66 11.65
N ARG A 91 -20.92 13.89 10.47
CA ARG A 91 -22.25 14.51 10.32
C ARG A 91 -23.37 13.64 10.85
N GLN A 92 -23.32 12.34 10.59
CA GLN A 92 -24.30 11.38 11.08
C GLN A 92 -24.30 11.29 12.61
N ILE A 93 -23.12 11.20 13.23
CA ILE A 93 -22.95 11.18 14.69
C ILE A 93 -23.51 12.44 15.32
N ASN A 94 -23.14 13.63 14.81
CA ASN A 94 -23.68 14.89 15.32
C ASN A 94 -25.20 14.99 15.14
N TRP A 95 -25.75 14.53 14.01
CA TRP A 95 -27.20 14.54 13.79
C TRP A 95 -27.91 13.65 14.81
N LEU A 96 -27.40 12.44 15.05
CA LEU A 96 -27.95 11.51 16.05
C LEU A 96 -27.90 12.11 17.45
N ALA A 97 -26.77 12.70 17.85
CA ALA A 97 -26.61 13.40 19.13
C ALA A 97 -27.64 14.54 19.28
N LYS A 98 -27.83 15.35 18.22
CA LYS A 98 -28.84 16.43 18.21
C LYS A 98 -30.26 15.93 18.42
N GLN A 99 -30.63 14.82 17.77
CA GLN A 99 -31.94 14.20 17.98
C GLN A 99 -32.12 13.73 19.42
N MET A 100 -31.05 13.25 20.06
CA MET A 100 -31.05 12.83 21.47
C MET A 100 -31.05 14.00 22.47
N GLY A 101 -30.85 15.25 22.04
CA GLY A 101 -30.94 16.45 22.89
C GLY A 101 -29.61 17.12 23.22
N THR A 102 -28.51 16.69 22.60
CA THR A 102 -27.17 17.27 22.82
C THR A 102 -27.13 18.77 22.59
N SER A 103 -26.45 19.49 23.50
CA SER A 103 -26.17 20.93 23.37
C SER A 103 -25.27 21.23 22.18
N ASP A 104 -25.43 22.43 21.61
CA ASP A 104 -24.61 22.96 20.52
C ASP A 104 -23.13 23.14 20.89
N PHE A 105 -22.85 23.23 22.19
CA PHE A 105 -21.50 23.34 22.75
C PHE A 105 -20.63 22.10 22.49
N TRP A 106 -21.22 20.90 22.56
CA TRP A 106 -20.50 19.62 22.45
C TRP A 106 -20.22 19.18 21.02
N TYR A 107 -20.52 20.02 20.03
CA TYR A 107 -20.27 19.76 18.61
C TYR A 107 -18.84 19.26 18.29
N PRO A 108 -17.76 19.82 18.87
CA PRO A 108 -16.39 19.37 18.55
C PRO A 108 -16.15 17.88 18.85
N PHE A 109 -16.80 17.29 19.86
CA PHE A 109 -16.61 15.86 20.16
C PHE A 109 -17.23 14.93 19.11
N SER A 110 -18.10 15.43 18.23
CA SER A 110 -18.58 14.63 17.10
C SER A 110 -17.48 14.26 16.11
N PHE A 111 -16.35 14.97 16.11
CA PHE A 111 -15.19 14.65 15.27
C PHE A 111 -14.35 13.51 15.83
N LEU A 112 -14.42 13.22 17.14
CA LEU A 112 -13.56 12.24 17.79
C LEU A 112 -13.62 10.85 17.13
N PRO A 113 -14.81 10.25 16.86
CA PRO A 113 -14.86 8.95 16.22
C PRO A 113 -14.29 8.95 14.78
N SER A 114 -14.48 10.03 14.02
CA SER A 114 -13.88 10.17 12.69
C SER A 114 -12.36 10.37 12.73
N ILE A 115 -11.82 11.04 13.75
CA ILE A 115 -10.37 11.16 13.98
C ILE A 115 -9.77 9.79 14.33
N LEU A 116 -10.43 9.03 15.21
CA LEU A 116 -9.99 7.67 15.55
C LEU A 116 -10.05 6.72 14.34
N LEU A 117 -11.07 6.86 13.50
CA LEU A 117 -11.17 6.10 12.27
C LEU A 117 -10.08 6.51 11.27
N TRP A 118 -9.71 7.79 11.21
CA TRP A 118 -8.56 8.24 10.41
C TRP A 118 -7.25 7.63 10.94
N VAL A 119 -7.02 7.63 12.26
CA VAL A 119 -5.89 6.95 12.90
C VAL A 119 -5.84 5.47 12.52
N PHE A 120 -6.98 4.77 12.53
CA PHE A 120 -7.08 3.38 12.08
C PHE A 120 -6.67 3.23 10.61
N LEU A 121 -7.12 4.13 9.73
CA LEU A 121 -6.82 4.08 8.30
C LEU A 121 -5.35 4.36 7.94
N CYS A 122 -4.56 4.93 8.87
CA CYS A 122 -3.11 5.03 8.70
C CYS A 122 -2.39 3.68 8.69
N ASP A 123 -3.03 2.61 9.20
CA ASP A 123 -2.53 1.24 9.03
C ASP A 123 -2.77 0.77 7.58
N GLU A 124 -1.75 0.21 6.94
CA GLU A 124 -1.82 -0.23 5.54
C GLU A 124 -2.75 -1.43 5.31
N ASN A 125 -3.14 -2.10 6.38
CA ASN A 125 -4.07 -3.22 6.33
C ASN A 125 -5.51 -2.81 6.67
N ALA A 126 -5.75 -1.56 7.07
CA ALA A 126 -7.09 -1.03 7.33
C ALA A 126 -7.86 -0.81 6.03
N LEU A 127 -8.99 -1.51 5.85
CA LEU A 127 -9.74 -1.49 4.60
C LEU A 127 -10.91 -0.50 4.64
N LEU A 128 -11.23 0.08 3.48
CA LEU A 128 -12.33 1.04 3.32
C LEU A 128 -13.72 0.45 3.64
N ALA A 129 -13.84 -0.88 3.61
CA ALA A 129 -15.07 -1.59 3.97
C ALA A 129 -15.56 -1.22 5.38
N PHE A 130 -14.65 -1.03 6.33
CA PHE A 130 -15.03 -0.67 7.70
C PHE A 130 -15.69 0.73 7.79
N PRO A 131 -15.08 1.83 7.29
CA PRO A 131 -15.75 3.12 7.17
C PRO A 131 -17.09 3.09 6.42
N VAL A 132 -17.19 2.30 5.34
CA VAL A 132 -18.44 2.15 4.57
C VAL A 132 -19.51 1.44 5.40
N SER A 133 -19.16 0.34 6.08
CA SER A 133 -20.05 -0.38 7.00
C SER A 133 -20.55 0.50 8.14
N ILE A 134 -19.66 1.31 8.75
CA ILE A 134 -20.07 2.31 9.77
C ILE A 134 -21.08 3.30 9.18
N THR A 135 -20.80 3.82 7.98
CA THR A 135 -21.67 4.79 7.31
C THR A 135 -23.06 4.22 7.09
N LEU A 136 -23.17 2.99 6.59
CA LEU A 136 -24.45 2.30 6.36
C LEU A 136 -25.18 1.97 7.67
N ALA A 137 -24.47 1.51 8.71
CA ALA A 137 -25.05 1.25 10.02
C ALA A 137 -25.63 2.52 10.67
N LEU A 138 -24.92 3.65 10.56
CA LEU A 138 -25.40 4.95 11.03
C LEU A 138 -26.61 5.43 10.21
N PHE A 139 -26.64 5.22 8.89
CA PHE A 139 -27.82 5.53 8.09
C PHE A 139 -29.06 4.74 8.54
N ALA A 140 -28.91 3.43 8.78
CA ALA A 140 -30.00 2.60 9.29
C ALA A 140 -30.50 3.11 10.65
N LEU A 141 -29.60 3.55 11.54
CA LEU A 141 -29.94 4.15 12.83
C LEU A 141 -30.63 5.52 12.68
N ILE A 142 -30.22 6.33 11.71
CA ILE A 142 -30.86 7.61 11.39
C ILE A 142 -32.29 7.39 10.91
N ILE A 143 -32.51 6.42 10.01
CA ILE A 143 -33.85 6.05 9.52
C ILE A 143 -34.72 5.62 10.69
N GLN A 144 -34.21 4.73 11.56
CA GLN A 144 -34.91 4.28 12.77
C GLN A 144 -35.39 5.44 13.65
N ARG A 145 -34.55 6.47 13.81
CA ARG A 145 -34.87 7.66 14.62
C ARG A 145 -35.86 8.60 13.96
N LYS A 146 -35.89 8.68 12.63
CA LYS A 146 -36.88 9.47 11.88
C LYS A 146 -38.28 8.88 11.93
N ILE A 147 -38.41 7.57 12.12
CA ILE A 147 -39.72 6.92 12.28
C ILE A 147 -40.34 7.39 13.60
N THR A 148 -41.44 8.13 13.52
CA THR A 148 -42.15 8.69 14.67
C THR A 148 -43.13 7.70 15.30
N HIS A 149 -43.72 6.82 14.50
CA HIS A 149 -44.70 5.84 14.99
C HIS A 149 -44.02 4.76 15.86
N PRO A 150 -44.47 4.53 17.12
CA PRO A 150 -43.83 3.60 18.06
C PRO A 150 -43.68 2.18 17.51
N TRP A 151 -44.79 1.59 17.05
CA TRP A 151 -44.80 0.25 16.50
C TRP A 151 -44.02 0.14 15.19
N GLY A 152 -44.13 1.14 14.30
CA GLY A 152 -43.34 1.19 13.08
C GLY A 152 -41.85 1.20 13.35
N ARG A 153 -41.40 1.88 14.42
CA ARG A 153 -39.99 1.89 14.84
C ARG A 153 -39.54 0.52 15.33
N ILE A 154 -40.33 -0.15 16.17
CA ILE A 154 -40.03 -1.50 16.67
C ILE A 154 -39.99 -2.50 15.52
N ILE A 155 -41.02 -2.51 14.66
CA ILE A 155 -41.13 -3.39 13.49
C ILE A 155 -39.96 -3.16 12.55
N TYR A 156 -39.64 -1.90 12.21
CA TYR A 156 -38.47 -1.58 11.42
C TYR A 156 -37.19 -2.13 12.04
N THR A 157 -37.00 -1.95 13.34
CA THR A 157 -35.78 -2.42 14.04
C THR A 157 -35.67 -3.94 13.96
N LEU A 158 -36.76 -4.68 14.21
CA LEU A 158 -36.74 -6.14 14.14
C LEU A 158 -36.47 -6.66 12.73
N LEU A 159 -37.07 -6.04 11.70
CA LEU A 159 -36.90 -6.45 10.31
C LEU A 159 -35.53 -6.06 9.73
N ILE A 160 -35.01 -4.88 10.09
CA ILE A 160 -33.75 -4.40 9.53
C ILE A 160 -32.54 -5.11 10.13
N MET A 161 -32.62 -5.66 11.36
CA MET A 161 -31.44 -6.25 12.01
C MET A 161 -30.82 -7.42 11.21
N PRO A 162 -31.56 -8.46 10.78
CA PRO A 162 -31.00 -9.54 9.97
C PRO A 162 -30.45 -9.03 8.63
N VAL A 163 -31.20 -8.14 7.97
CA VAL A 163 -30.83 -7.55 6.67
C VAL A 163 -29.56 -6.71 6.79
N LEU A 164 -29.48 -5.87 7.83
CA LEU A 164 -28.35 -4.99 8.08
C LEU A 164 -27.11 -5.79 8.41
N TYR A 165 -27.22 -6.86 9.20
CA TYR A 165 -26.08 -7.75 9.46
C TYR A 165 -25.48 -8.29 8.17
N TRP A 166 -26.32 -8.67 7.20
CA TRP A 166 -25.82 -9.11 5.89
C TRP A 166 -25.22 -7.98 5.05
N ILE A 167 -25.74 -6.74 5.18
CA ILE A 167 -25.21 -5.58 4.46
C ILE A 167 -23.85 -5.14 4.99
N VAL A 168 -23.71 -4.97 6.32
CA VAL A 168 -22.53 -4.31 6.93
C VAL A 168 -21.58 -5.28 7.64
N GLY A 169 -22.09 -6.41 8.12
CA GLY A 169 -21.34 -7.43 8.85
C GLY A 169 -20.75 -6.96 10.18
N GLY A 170 -20.15 -7.90 10.91
CA GLY A 170 -19.13 -7.63 11.93
C GLY A 170 -19.44 -6.56 12.98
N GLY A 171 -18.40 -5.80 13.31
CA GLY A 171 -18.43 -4.81 14.37
C GLY A 171 -19.34 -3.61 14.09
N ALA A 172 -19.51 -3.22 12.83
CA ALA A 172 -20.35 -2.08 12.48
C ALA A 172 -21.83 -2.36 12.71
N TYR A 173 -22.26 -3.62 12.59
CA TYR A 173 -23.62 -4.02 12.97
C TYR A 173 -23.93 -3.71 14.44
N PHE A 174 -22.98 -3.95 15.34
CA PHE A 174 -23.16 -3.66 16.76
C PHE A 174 -23.29 -2.17 17.07
N ILE A 175 -22.77 -1.28 16.21
CA ILE A 175 -23.01 0.18 16.32
C ILE A 175 -24.51 0.48 16.22
N PHE A 176 -25.22 -0.18 15.30
CA PHE A 176 -26.68 -0.05 15.19
C PHE A 176 -27.38 -0.61 16.43
N VAL A 177 -27.05 -1.83 16.86
CA VAL A 177 -27.66 -2.48 18.04
C VAL A 177 -27.51 -1.63 19.29
N ILE A 178 -26.28 -1.20 19.59
CA ILE A 178 -25.95 -0.37 20.75
C ILE A 178 -26.63 1.02 20.63
N GLY A 179 -26.59 1.65 19.45
CA GLY A 179 -27.21 2.94 19.22
C GLY A 179 -28.75 2.93 19.35
N VAL A 180 -29.40 1.82 18.98
CA VAL A 180 -30.83 1.60 19.22
C VAL A 180 -31.10 1.52 20.72
N ALA A 181 -30.33 0.70 21.46
CA ALA A 181 -30.48 0.52 22.90
C ALA A 181 -30.28 1.84 23.66
N ILE A 182 -29.17 2.54 23.42
CA ILE A 182 -28.82 3.82 24.06
C ILE A 182 -29.94 4.84 23.89
N GLY A 183 -30.44 5.04 22.67
CA GLY A 183 -31.48 6.06 22.52
C GLY A 183 -32.88 5.61 22.91
N HIS A 184 -33.13 4.33 23.23
CA HIS A 184 -34.34 3.95 23.98
C HIS A 184 -34.22 4.38 25.45
N CYS A 185 -33.01 4.34 26.03
CA CYS A 185 -32.75 4.82 27.39
C CYS A 185 -32.86 6.35 27.52
N ILE A 186 -32.36 7.12 26.54
CA ILE A 186 -32.28 8.59 26.65
C ILE A 186 -33.60 9.28 26.27
N LYS A 187 -34.24 8.87 25.17
CA LYS A 187 -35.50 9.44 24.69
C LYS A 187 -36.50 8.33 24.35
N PRO A 188 -37.21 7.79 25.36
CA PRO A 188 -38.22 6.76 25.15
C PRO A 188 -39.37 7.28 24.27
N VAL A 189 -40.03 6.37 23.55
CA VAL A 189 -41.10 6.74 22.62
C VAL A 189 -42.37 7.21 23.38
N PRO A 190 -42.98 8.36 23.02
CA PRO A 190 -43.95 9.06 23.87
C PRO A 190 -45.26 8.33 24.21
N ILE A 191 -45.66 7.26 23.50
CA ILE A 191 -46.91 6.53 23.79
C ILE A 191 -46.67 5.21 24.57
N VAL A 192 -45.41 4.74 24.66
CA VAL A 192 -45.01 3.57 25.48
C VAL A 192 -44.07 4.03 26.60
N SER A 193 -44.27 5.26 27.06
CA SER A 193 -43.31 6.07 27.83
C SER A 193 -42.75 5.40 29.08
N ASN A 194 -43.43 4.39 29.64
CA ASN A 194 -42.97 3.67 30.83
C ASN A 194 -42.58 2.21 30.59
N LYS A 195 -42.49 1.73 29.33
CA LYS A 195 -42.19 0.31 29.01
C LYS A 195 -41.30 0.08 27.77
N SER A 196 -40.80 1.12 27.09
CA SER A 196 -40.01 0.92 25.85
C SER A 196 -38.67 0.18 26.06
N TYR A 197 -38.13 0.22 27.28
CA TYR A 197 -36.92 -0.51 27.68
C TYR A 197 -37.11 -2.04 27.67
N ILE A 198 -38.34 -2.55 27.69
CA ILE A 198 -38.66 -3.98 27.62
C ILE A 198 -38.16 -4.61 26.31
N TRP A 199 -38.03 -3.82 25.24
CA TRP A 199 -37.54 -4.29 23.95
C TRP A 199 -36.01 -4.39 23.87
N ILE A 200 -35.26 -3.76 24.79
CA ILE A 200 -33.79 -3.78 24.79
C ILE A 200 -33.24 -5.22 24.89
N PRO A 201 -33.68 -6.08 25.84
CA PRO A 201 -33.25 -7.48 25.86
C PRO A 201 -33.52 -8.23 24.55
N ILE A 202 -34.66 -7.94 23.89
CA ILE A 202 -35.02 -8.57 22.61
C ILE A 202 -34.04 -8.14 21.50
N TYR A 203 -33.70 -6.85 21.42
CA TYR A 203 -32.71 -6.36 20.46
C TYR A 203 -31.31 -6.91 20.74
N ILE A 204 -30.90 -7.02 22.00
CA ILE A 204 -29.60 -7.62 22.35
C ILE A 204 -29.58 -9.09 21.95
N LEU A 205 -30.64 -9.84 22.26
CA LEU A 205 -30.77 -11.24 21.89
C LEU A 205 -30.71 -11.42 20.37
N LEU A 206 -31.45 -10.63 19.60
CA LEU A 206 -31.42 -10.65 18.13
C LEU A 206 -30.04 -10.20 17.59
N GLY A 207 -29.40 -9.26 18.27
CA GLY A 207 -28.04 -8.79 18.01
C GLY A 207 -27.02 -9.91 18.10
N ILE A 208 -27.12 -10.78 19.11
CA ILE A 208 -26.24 -11.93 19.30
C ILE A 208 -26.64 -13.08 18.36
N LEU A 209 -27.93 -13.26 18.11
CA LEU A 209 -28.43 -14.34 17.28
C LEU A 209 -28.01 -14.21 15.81
N CYS A 210 -27.92 -13.00 15.26
CA CYS A 210 -27.57 -12.81 13.84
C CYS A 210 -26.17 -13.36 13.49
N PRO A 211 -25.07 -13.01 14.21
CA PRO A 211 -23.77 -13.63 14.01
C PRO A 211 -23.75 -15.14 14.24
N LEU A 212 -24.48 -15.65 15.25
CA LEU A 212 -24.55 -17.10 15.52
C LEU A 212 -25.26 -17.87 14.41
N LEU A 213 -26.35 -17.31 13.86
CA LEU A 213 -27.03 -17.88 12.70
C LEU A 213 -26.12 -17.85 11.48
N ALA A 214 -25.43 -16.74 11.24
CA ALA A 214 -24.47 -16.66 10.13
C ALA A 214 -23.33 -17.66 10.27
N GLN A 215 -22.85 -17.93 11.48
CA GLN A 215 -21.87 -18.99 11.75
C GLN A 215 -22.41 -20.38 11.40
N SER A 216 -23.71 -20.64 11.57
CA SER A 216 -24.30 -21.92 11.16
C SER A 216 -24.49 -22.05 9.65
N LEU A 217 -24.65 -20.92 8.94
CA LEU A 217 -24.87 -20.87 7.49
C LEU A 217 -23.58 -20.74 6.68
N THR A 218 -22.49 -20.29 7.31
CA THR A 218 -21.22 -19.98 6.65
C THR A 218 -20.05 -20.62 7.39
N GLN A 219 -18.91 -20.79 6.72
CA GLN A 219 -17.73 -21.44 7.33
C GLN A 219 -16.79 -20.43 8.04
N TYR A 220 -17.26 -19.22 8.35
CA TYR A 220 -16.43 -18.19 8.99
C TYR A 220 -16.31 -18.40 10.51
N PRO A 221 -15.13 -18.15 11.10
CA PRO A 221 -14.96 -18.12 12.55
C PRO A 221 -15.86 -17.06 13.20
N LEU A 222 -16.41 -17.36 14.38
CA LEU A 222 -17.29 -16.45 15.11
C LEU A 222 -16.63 -15.08 15.38
N LEU A 223 -15.32 -15.08 15.68
CA LEU A 223 -14.58 -13.84 15.92
C LEU A 223 -14.67 -12.89 14.71
N SER A 224 -14.37 -13.37 13.50
CA SER A 224 -14.46 -12.57 12.26
C SER A 224 -15.90 -12.13 11.95
N LEU A 225 -16.90 -12.97 12.26
CA LEU A 225 -18.32 -12.62 12.13
C LEU A 225 -18.77 -11.53 13.12
N MET A 226 -18.10 -11.42 14.27
CA MET A 226 -18.38 -10.41 15.29
C MET A 226 -17.62 -9.10 15.06
N THR A 227 -16.37 -9.17 14.61
CA THR A 227 -15.51 -7.98 14.46
C THR A 227 -15.50 -7.43 13.04
N GLY A 228 -15.68 -8.28 12.02
CA GLY A 228 -15.72 -7.95 10.59
C GLY A 228 -14.75 -8.83 9.80
N ILE A 229 -15.23 -9.43 8.70
CA ILE A 229 -14.44 -10.27 7.81
C ILE A 229 -13.44 -9.41 7.01
N ASP A 230 -13.94 -8.34 6.39
CA ASP A 230 -13.19 -7.54 5.41
C ASP A 230 -12.82 -6.14 5.91
N TYR A 231 -12.79 -5.94 7.23
CA TYR A 231 -12.43 -4.64 7.83
C TYR A 231 -10.92 -4.44 7.92
N TYR A 232 -10.18 -5.54 7.97
CA TYR A 232 -8.73 -5.58 8.05
C TYR A 232 -8.21 -6.65 7.10
N ARG A 233 -7.10 -6.36 6.40
CA ARG A 233 -6.56 -7.23 5.36
C ARG A 233 -6.21 -8.63 5.87
N PHE A 234 -5.85 -8.76 7.14
CA PHE A 234 -5.63 -10.03 7.81
C PHE A 234 -6.90 -10.40 8.61
N PRO A 235 -7.80 -11.28 8.10
CA PRO A 235 -9.13 -11.47 8.68
C PRO A 235 -9.15 -12.09 10.09
N MET A 236 -8.02 -12.68 10.50
CA MET A 236 -7.83 -13.28 11.83
C MET A 236 -7.24 -12.31 12.85
N ILE A 237 -6.78 -11.14 12.42
CA ILE A 237 -6.19 -10.12 13.30
C ILE A 237 -7.23 -9.04 13.53
N VAL A 238 -7.49 -8.73 14.81
CA VAL A 238 -8.41 -7.66 15.21
C VAL A 238 -7.61 -6.55 15.90
N PRO A 239 -7.34 -5.43 15.21
CA PRO A 239 -6.62 -4.32 15.82
C PRO A 239 -7.41 -3.70 16.98
N ASN A 240 -6.71 -3.34 18.07
CA ASN A 240 -7.34 -2.64 19.21
C ASN A 240 -7.98 -1.30 18.79
N THR A 241 -7.39 -0.62 17.80
CA THR A 241 -7.90 0.62 17.22
C THR A 241 -9.26 0.41 16.53
N LEU A 242 -9.48 -0.74 15.89
CA LEU A 242 -10.76 -1.10 15.28
C LEU A 242 -11.86 -1.21 16.34
N LEU A 243 -11.61 -1.93 17.44
CA LEU A 243 -12.55 -2.07 18.55
C LEU A 243 -12.85 -0.73 19.23
N LEU A 244 -11.82 0.10 19.40
CA LEU A 244 -11.96 1.46 19.93
C LEU A 244 -12.86 2.33 19.04
N VAL A 245 -12.71 2.25 17.71
CA VAL A 245 -13.58 2.98 16.77
C VAL A 245 -15.03 2.49 16.90
N ILE A 246 -15.28 1.18 16.91
CA ILE A 246 -16.64 0.64 17.07
C ILE A 246 -17.30 1.19 18.34
N ALA A 247 -16.60 1.06 19.48
CA ALA A 247 -17.12 1.52 20.77
C ALA A 247 -17.39 3.03 20.76
N THR A 248 -16.45 3.83 20.26
CA THR A 248 -16.60 5.29 20.25
C THR A 248 -17.70 5.75 19.30
N VAL A 249 -17.82 5.18 18.10
CA VAL A 249 -18.91 5.52 17.18
C VAL A 249 -20.27 5.17 17.78
N ALA A 250 -20.40 3.99 18.41
CA ALA A 250 -21.65 3.54 19.02
C ALA A 250 -22.10 4.40 20.21
N ILE A 251 -21.15 4.79 21.08
CA ILE A 251 -21.46 5.44 22.36
C ILE A 251 -21.56 6.96 22.23
N THR A 252 -20.76 7.59 21.35
CA THR A 252 -20.63 9.06 21.28
C THR A 252 -21.98 9.78 21.16
N PRO A 253 -22.93 9.40 20.28
CA PRO A 253 -24.20 10.12 20.17
C PRO A 253 -24.98 10.20 21.50
N GLY A 254 -24.99 9.12 22.27
CA GLY A 254 -25.67 9.08 23.57
C GLY A 254 -24.89 9.76 24.68
N ALA A 255 -23.57 9.54 24.74
CA ALA A 255 -22.70 10.19 25.71
C ALA A 255 -22.83 11.72 25.62
N LEU A 256 -22.79 12.28 24.41
CA LEU A 256 -22.94 13.73 24.20
C LEU A 256 -24.35 14.25 24.57
N ALA A 257 -25.37 13.39 24.54
CA ALA A 257 -26.73 13.78 24.92
C ALA A 257 -26.93 13.79 26.45
N LEU A 258 -26.16 12.97 27.18
CA LEU A 258 -26.17 12.94 28.64
C LEU A 258 -25.32 14.06 29.27
N LEU A 259 -24.40 14.65 28.52
CA LEU A 259 -23.58 15.76 29.02
C LEU A 259 -24.44 17.02 29.24
N PRO A 260 -24.38 17.64 30.44
CA PRO A 260 -25.18 18.83 30.73
C PRO A 260 -24.76 19.99 29.80
N PRO A 261 -25.69 20.88 29.42
CA PRO A 261 -25.30 22.12 28.77
C PRO A 261 -24.47 22.96 29.76
N PRO A 262 -23.36 23.58 29.31
CA PRO A 262 -22.55 24.40 30.21
C PRO A 262 -23.35 25.59 30.76
N VAL A 263 -23.25 25.81 32.07
CA VAL A 263 -23.96 26.86 32.84
C VAL A 263 -23.67 28.26 32.30
N LYS A 264 -22.44 28.50 31.81
CA LYS A 264 -22.08 29.65 30.97
C LYS A 264 -21.51 29.12 29.65
N SER A 265 -22.19 29.38 28.54
CA SER A 265 -21.68 29.04 27.20
C SER A 265 -20.60 30.04 26.78
N THR A 266 -19.38 29.91 27.32
CA THR A 266 -18.26 30.73 26.85
C THR A 266 -17.71 30.10 25.58
N LYS A 267 -17.83 30.83 24.46
CA LYS A 267 -17.27 30.48 23.15
C LYS A 267 -15.77 30.10 23.24
N ALA A 268 -15.07 30.68 24.22
CA ALA A 268 -13.68 30.35 24.55
C ALA A 268 -13.47 28.85 24.83
N TRP A 269 -14.30 28.21 25.66
CA TRP A 269 -14.15 26.79 25.98
C TRP A 269 -14.40 25.89 24.77
N MET A 270 -15.38 26.22 23.92
CA MET A 270 -15.57 25.49 22.65
C MET A 270 -14.34 25.59 21.75
N GLY A 271 -13.74 26.79 21.67
CA GLY A 271 -12.51 27.02 20.94
C GLY A 271 -11.35 26.19 21.49
N ILE A 272 -11.17 26.18 22.82
CA ILE A 272 -10.13 25.38 23.50
C ILE A 272 -10.32 23.90 23.21
N ILE A 273 -11.53 23.34 23.39
CA ILE A 273 -11.81 21.92 23.13
C ILE A 273 -11.53 21.58 21.67
N SER A 274 -11.97 22.43 20.73
CA SER A 274 -11.72 22.21 19.30
C SER A 274 -10.22 22.23 18.99
N THR A 275 -9.47 23.13 19.62
CA THR A 275 -8.02 23.24 19.47
C THR A 275 -7.30 22.02 20.05
N LEU A 276 -7.72 21.54 21.22
CA LEU A 276 -7.19 20.33 21.83
C LEU A 276 -7.47 19.08 20.99
N LEU A 277 -8.68 18.96 20.42
CA LEU A 277 -9.01 17.87 19.50
C LEU A 277 -8.20 17.94 18.21
N LEU A 278 -7.93 19.15 17.69
CA LEU A 278 -7.11 19.33 16.51
C LEU A 278 -5.64 18.97 16.78
N ILE A 279 -5.07 19.46 17.89
CA ILE A 279 -3.68 19.17 18.28
C ILE A 279 -3.55 17.69 18.63
N GLY A 280 -4.37 17.17 19.55
CA GLY A 280 -4.32 15.78 19.99
C GLY A 280 -4.67 14.79 18.88
N GLY A 281 -5.63 15.13 18.01
CA GLY A 281 -5.96 14.34 16.83
C GLY A 281 -4.81 14.35 15.82
N GLY A 282 -4.23 15.51 15.53
CA GLY A 282 -3.11 15.66 14.61
C GLY A 282 -1.86 14.92 15.09
N THR A 283 -1.53 15.00 16.39
CA THR A 283 -0.39 14.26 16.96
C THR A 283 -0.60 12.76 16.91
N TRP A 284 -1.82 12.27 17.16
CA TRP A 284 -2.12 10.84 17.07
C TRP A 284 -2.10 10.34 15.62
N ILE A 285 -2.65 11.10 14.67
CA ILE A 285 -2.58 10.77 13.24
C ILE A 285 -1.12 10.71 12.79
N TYR A 286 -0.29 11.68 13.20
CA TYR A 286 1.14 11.67 12.89
C TYR A 286 1.84 10.46 13.50
N ALA A 287 1.57 10.13 14.78
CA ALA A 287 2.14 8.96 15.45
C ALA A 287 1.68 7.62 14.84
N ALA A 288 0.49 7.58 14.24
CA ALA A 288 -0.04 6.40 13.56
C ALA A 288 0.45 6.28 12.11
N SER A 289 0.82 7.40 11.48
CA SER A 289 1.44 7.40 10.15
C SER A 289 2.86 6.85 10.21
N ASN A 290 3.25 6.08 9.20
CA ASN A 290 4.60 5.54 9.09
C ASN A 290 5.28 6.05 7.81
N SER A 291 6.25 6.95 7.97
CA SER A 291 6.98 7.57 6.86
C SER A 291 7.84 6.57 6.08
N ASP A 292 8.38 5.55 6.73
CA ASP A 292 9.28 4.59 6.09
C ASP A 292 8.48 3.61 5.23
N LYS A 293 7.29 3.20 5.69
CA LYS A 293 6.35 2.43 4.86
C LYS A 293 5.84 3.24 3.67
N GLU A 294 5.45 4.49 3.87
CA GLU A 294 5.03 5.38 2.78
C GLU A 294 6.15 5.60 1.76
N GLU A 295 7.40 5.71 2.22
CA GLU A 295 8.56 5.74 1.34
C GLU A 295 8.72 4.45 0.54
N ALA A 296 8.65 3.28 1.17
CA ALA A 296 8.71 2.00 0.46
C ALA A 296 7.59 1.87 -0.59
N MET A 297 6.36 2.25 -0.23
CA MET A 297 5.20 2.28 -1.15
C MET A 297 5.41 3.27 -2.30
N LYS A 298 6.09 4.40 -2.05
CA LYS A 298 6.48 5.35 -3.10
C LYS A 298 7.46 4.72 -4.09
N TYR A 299 8.52 4.07 -3.63
CA TYR A 299 9.48 3.39 -4.51
C TYR A 299 8.79 2.29 -5.33
N ASP A 300 7.89 1.52 -4.73
CA ASP A 300 7.07 0.52 -5.43
C ASP A 300 6.18 1.15 -6.52
N TYR A 301 5.44 2.21 -6.15
CA TYR A 301 4.57 2.92 -7.08
C TYR A 301 5.34 3.50 -8.27
N LEU A 302 6.45 4.19 -8.01
CA LEU A 302 7.28 4.77 -9.07
C LEU A 302 7.86 3.67 -10.00
N THR A 303 8.21 2.51 -9.44
CA THR A 303 8.69 1.34 -10.22
C THR A 303 7.58 0.80 -11.11
N ARG A 304 6.39 0.56 -10.55
CA ARG A 304 5.19 0.14 -11.29
C ARG A 304 4.85 1.11 -12.43
N MET A 305 5.00 2.42 -12.20
CA MET A 305 4.75 3.48 -13.18
C MET A 305 5.94 3.75 -14.11
N LYS A 306 7.04 2.99 -13.98
CA LYS A 306 8.28 3.11 -14.77
C LYS A 306 8.91 4.51 -14.73
N GLN A 307 8.78 5.21 -13.60
CA GLN A 307 9.28 6.57 -13.41
C GLN A 307 10.73 6.58 -12.87
N TRP A 308 11.65 5.97 -13.62
CA TRP A 308 13.04 5.72 -13.20
C TRP A 308 13.78 6.97 -12.73
N ASN A 309 13.68 8.08 -13.46
CA ASN A 309 14.33 9.33 -13.08
C ASN A 309 13.80 9.92 -11.77
N GLN A 310 12.52 9.70 -11.45
CA GLN A 310 11.94 10.16 -10.19
C GLN A 310 12.41 9.33 -9.00
N ILE A 311 12.63 8.03 -9.20
CA ILE A 311 13.24 7.14 -8.19
C ILE A 311 14.65 7.63 -7.84
N ILE A 312 15.47 7.89 -8.86
CA ILE A 312 16.86 8.38 -8.67
C ILE A 312 16.84 9.73 -7.95
N LYS A 313 15.98 10.67 -8.38
CA LYS A 313 15.83 11.98 -7.71
C LYS A 313 15.33 11.84 -6.27
N ALA A 314 14.46 10.88 -5.98
CA ALA A 314 14.01 10.62 -4.62
C ALA A 314 15.19 10.15 -3.74
N ALA A 315 16.00 9.22 -4.25
CA ALA A 315 17.19 8.71 -3.56
C ALA A 315 18.28 9.77 -3.34
N GLU A 316 18.44 10.72 -4.27
CA GLU A 316 19.36 11.85 -4.11
C GLU A 316 18.93 12.82 -3.00
N ASN A 317 17.61 12.96 -2.77
CA ASN A 317 17.08 13.82 -1.71
C ASN A 317 17.10 13.13 -0.33
N LYS A 318 16.73 11.84 -0.29
CA LYS A 318 16.78 11.00 0.89
C LYS A 318 17.19 9.60 0.46
N GLU A 319 18.39 9.20 0.88
CA GLU A 319 18.96 7.92 0.53
C GLU A 319 18.14 6.75 1.11
N PRO A 320 17.68 5.80 0.28
CA PRO A 320 16.96 4.63 0.77
C PRO A 320 17.91 3.65 1.46
N ASN A 321 17.44 2.98 2.51
CA ASN A 321 18.25 2.04 3.29
C ASN A 321 17.61 0.66 3.46
N SER A 322 16.37 0.47 3.00
CA SER A 322 15.70 -0.83 3.02
C SER A 322 16.02 -1.62 1.75
N PRO A 323 16.18 -2.96 1.84
CA PRO A 323 16.38 -3.79 0.65
C PRO A 323 15.33 -3.54 -0.43
N PHE A 324 14.07 -3.35 -0.02
CA PHE A 324 12.94 -3.07 -0.91
C PHE A 324 13.15 -1.78 -1.74
N SER A 325 13.48 -0.66 -1.09
CA SER A 325 13.63 0.63 -1.77
C SER A 325 14.94 0.72 -2.56
N VAL A 326 16.03 0.16 -2.03
CA VAL A 326 17.34 0.11 -2.71
C VAL A 326 17.26 -0.75 -3.98
N THR A 327 16.46 -1.82 -3.93
CA THR A 327 16.16 -2.65 -5.10
C THR A 327 15.49 -1.85 -6.22
N CYS A 328 14.48 -1.06 -5.88
CA CYS A 328 13.81 -0.17 -6.83
C CYS A 328 14.78 0.87 -7.42
N LEU A 329 15.68 1.41 -6.60
CA LEU A 329 16.73 2.34 -7.04
C LEU A 329 17.72 1.70 -8.00
N ASN A 330 18.23 0.51 -7.67
CA ASN A 330 19.19 -0.19 -8.52
C ASN A 330 18.56 -0.56 -9.89
N LEU A 331 17.29 -0.97 -9.89
CA LEU A 331 16.54 -1.15 -11.13
C LEU A 331 16.44 0.16 -11.92
N ALA A 332 16.12 1.29 -11.27
CA ALA A 332 16.07 2.59 -11.94
C ALA A 332 17.43 3.03 -12.52
N LEU A 333 18.52 2.81 -11.78
CA LEU A 333 19.89 3.06 -12.25
C LEU A 333 20.20 2.20 -13.48
N ALA A 334 19.84 0.92 -13.47
CA ALA A 334 20.03 0.04 -14.63
C ALA A 334 19.18 0.47 -15.83
N LYS A 335 17.91 0.82 -15.61
CA LYS A 335 17.00 1.30 -16.67
C LYS A 335 17.46 2.62 -17.30
N THR A 336 18.30 3.38 -16.61
CA THR A 336 18.87 4.65 -17.10
C THR A 336 20.34 4.52 -17.50
N GLY A 337 20.91 3.31 -17.49
CA GLY A 337 22.30 3.05 -17.89
C GLY A 337 23.37 3.58 -16.91
N GLN A 338 22.99 3.79 -15.65
CA GLN A 338 23.81 4.37 -14.59
C GLN A 338 24.24 3.36 -13.50
N LEU A 339 23.83 2.09 -13.58
CA LEU A 339 24.08 1.11 -12.50
C LEU A 339 25.57 0.96 -12.20
N GLY A 340 26.39 0.68 -13.22
CA GLY A 340 27.83 0.49 -13.04
C GLY A 340 28.61 1.76 -12.64
N ASP A 341 28.02 2.94 -12.81
CA ASP A 341 28.65 4.22 -12.47
C ASP A 341 28.25 4.73 -11.09
N ARG A 342 27.00 4.48 -10.66
CA ARG A 342 26.40 5.18 -9.52
C ARG A 342 25.87 4.28 -8.42
N MET A 343 25.86 2.96 -8.56
CA MET A 343 25.32 2.06 -7.53
C MET A 343 25.93 2.34 -6.15
N PHE A 344 27.26 2.40 -6.05
CA PHE A 344 27.96 2.66 -4.78
C PHE A 344 27.92 4.12 -4.33
N HIS A 345 27.34 5.05 -5.11
CA HIS A 345 27.04 6.39 -4.63
C HIS A 345 25.89 6.40 -3.61
N PHE A 346 25.14 5.30 -3.55
CA PHE A 346 24.03 5.09 -2.64
C PHE A 346 24.30 3.90 -1.71
N TYR A 347 23.65 3.91 -0.55
CA TYR A 347 23.66 2.81 0.40
C TYR A 347 23.17 1.52 -0.25
N GLN A 348 23.90 0.42 0.01
CA GLN A 348 23.61 -0.91 -0.52
C GLN A 348 23.38 -1.91 0.62
N ASN A 349 22.38 -2.76 0.48
CA ASN A 349 22.05 -3.83 1.44
C ASN A 349 22.73 -5.16 1.09
N GLY A 350 23.95 -5.12 0.55
CA GLY A 350 24.53 -6.28 -0.14
C GLY A 350 23.59 -6.76 -1.26
N THR A 351 23.64 -8.06 -1.57
CA THR A 351 22.85 -8.66 -2.66
C THR A 351 21.35 -8.49 -2.49
N GLU A 352 20.85 -8.36 -1.26
CA GLU A 352 19.42 -8.11 -0.98
C GLU A 352 18.96 -6.74 -1.50
N GLY A 353 19.87 -5.76 -1.63
CA GLY A 353 19.56 -4.47 -2.24
C GLY A 353 19.55 -4.50 -3.77
N LEU A 354 20.02 -5.58 -4.39
CA LEU A 354 20.03 -5.75 -5.84
C LEU A 354 18.94 -6.72 -6.30
N ILE A 355 18.87 -7.90 -5.70
CA ILE A 355 17.86 -8.94 -5.94
C ILE A 355 17.51 -9.56 -4.58
N PRO A 356 16.45 -9.09 -3.91
CA PRO A 356 16.01 -9.63 -2.62
C PRO A 356 15.68 -11.12 -2.70
N THR A 357 16.03 -11.84 -1.63
CA THR A 357 15.61 -13.23 -1.43
C THR A 357 14.10 -13.36 -1.38
N PHE A 358 13.59 -14.49 -1.87
CA PHE A 358 12.17 -14.75 -1.84
C PHE A 358 11.66 -14.88 -0.41
N GLN A 359 10.65 -14.08 -0.05
CA GLN A 359 9.87 -14.25 1.17
C GLN A 359 8.43 -14.59 0.80
N ARG A 360 7.79 -15.43 1.62
CA ARG A 360 6.42 -15.89 1.43
C ARG A 360 5.41 -14.86 1.94
N ASP A 361 5.45 -13.65 1.38
CA ASP A 361 4.49 -12.59 1.64
C ASP A 361 4.03 -11.92 0.33
N PHE A 362 3.07 -11.00 0.41
CA PHE A 362 2.42 -10.41 -0.76
C PHE A 362 3.06 -9.10 -1.25
N THR A 363 4.08 -8.60 -0.56
CA THR A 363 4.72 -7.30 -0.82
C THR A 363 6.16 -7.43 -1.28
N SER A 364 7.01 -8.16 -0.55
CA SER A 364 8.44 -8.29 -0.84
C SER A 364 8.74 -8.91 -2.21
N PRO A 365 7.93 -9.83 -2.79
CA PRO A 365 8.24 -10.36 -4.11
C PRO A 365 7.96 -9.37 -5.25
N LEU A 366 7.22 -8.28 -5.00
CA LEU A 366 6.81 -7.32 -6.04
C LEU A 366 8.01 -6.63 -6.72
N PRO A 367 8.94 -5.96 -6.01
CA PRO A 367 10.10 -5.34 -6.64
C PRO A 367 11.01 -6.38 -7.33
N THR A 368 11.19 -7.56 -6.72
CA THR A 368 12.00 -8.64 -7.32
C THR A 368 11.38 -9.15 -8.62
N SER A 369 10.05 -9.27 -8.68
CA SER A 369 9.33 -9.61 -9.92
C SER A 369 9.57 -8.57 -11.02
N GLU A 370 9.63 -7.28 -10.70
CA GLU A 370 9.92 -6.20 -11.65
C GLU A 370 11.35 -6.27 -12.19
N ILE A 371 12.33 -6.60 -11.35
CA ILE A 371 13.72 -6.83 -11.77
C ILE A 371 13.79 -7.97 -12.77
N PHE A 372 13.23 -9.13 -12.41
CA PHE A 372 13.23 -10.30 -13.28
C PHE A 372 12.52 -10.03 -14.60
N TYR A 373 11.41 -9.28 -14.56
CA TYR A 373 10.72 -8.87 -15.78
C TYR A 373 11.64 -8.05 -16.68
N HIS A 374 12.31 -7.03 -16.13
CA HIS A 374 13.15 -6.12 -16.91
C HIS A 374 14.49 -6.73 -17.35
N LEU A 375 15.00 -7.74 -16.64
CA LEU A 375 16.17 -8.50 -17.06
C LEU A 375 15.87 -9.45 -18.23
N GLY A 376 14.62 -9.93 -18.34
CA GLY A 376 14.26 -11.02 -19.25
C GLY A 376 14.09 -12.38 -18.56
N MET A 377 14.17 -12.45 -17.23
CA MET A 377 13.87 -13.65 -16.44
C MET A 377 12.35 -13.82 -16.28
N ILE A 378 11.63 -13.95 -17.40
CA ILE A 378 10.16 -13.87 -17.49
C ILE A 378 9.45 -14.90 -16.61
N ASN A 379 9.96 -16.14 -16.58
CA ASN A 379 9.36 -17.19 -15.77
C ASN A 379 9.50 -16.92 -14.26
N SER A 380 10.65 -16.39 -13.82
CA SER A 380 10.86 -16.00 -12.42
C SER A 380 9.98 -14.81 -12.04
N SER A 381 9.85 -13.81 -12.93
CA SER A 381 8.92 -12.71 -12.73
C SER A 381 7.48 -13.19 -12.55
N GLN A 382 7.04 -14.11 -13.42
CA GLN A 382 5.72 -14.72 -13.35
C GLN A 382 5.50 -15.47 -12.02
N ARG A 383 6.47 -16.27 -11.59
CA ARG A 383 6.39 -17.01 -10.31
C ARG A 383 6.22 -16.07 -9.12
N TYR A 384 7.10 -15.07 -9.00
CA TYR A 384 7.07 -14.13 -7.88
C TYR A 384 5.77 -13.33 -7.84
N MET A 385 5.28 -12.89 -9.00
CA MET A 385 4.02 -12.14 -9.08
C MET A 385 2.81 -13.01 -8.74
N PHE A 386 2.80 -14.26 -9.18
CA PHE A 386 1.75 -15.22 -8.84
C PHE A 386 1.73 -15.50 -7.34
N GLU A 387 2.90 -15.80 -6.75
CA GLU A 387 3.02 -16.07 -5.32
C GLU A 387 2.64 -14.86 -4.47
N ALA A 388 3.08 -13.65 -4.84
CA ALA A 388 2.68 -12.42 -4.14
C ALA A 388 1.17 -12.22 -4.15
N MET A 389 0.51 -12.46 -5.30
CA MET A 389 -0.93 -12.31 -5.43
C MET A 389 -1.70 -13.37 -4.62
N GLU A 390 -1.26 -14.63 -4.64
CA GLU A 390 -1.91 -15.69 -3.88
C GLU A 390 -1.63 -15.59 -2.37
N ALA A 391 -0.58 -14.87 -1.97
CA ALA A 391 -0.27 -14.57 -0.56
C ALA A 391 -1.09 -13.39 0.02
N ILE A 392 -1.95 -12.72 -0.77
CA ILE A 392 -2.79 -11.63 -0.27
C ILE A 392 -3.80 -12.20 0.75
N PRO A 393 -3.80 -11.78 2.04
CA PRO A 393 -4.49 -12.52 3.09
C PRO A 393 -6.02 -12.46 3.05
N ASP A 394 -6.59 -11.42 2.44
CA ASP A 394 -8.05 -11.28 2.24
C ASP A 394 -8.52 -11.84 0.89
N TYR A 395 -7.63 -12.52 0.15
CA TYR A 395 -7.88 -13.14 -1.16
C TYR A 395 -8.34 -12.15 -2.25
N LYS A 396 -8.29 -10.85 -1.98
CA LYS A 396 -8.59 -9.82 -2.95
C LYS A 396 -7.47 -9.82 -3.97
N LYS A 397 -7.79 -10.26 -5.19
CA LYS A 397 -6.81 -10.37 -6.28
C LYS A 397 -6.24 -8.99 -6.62
N SER A 398 -5.15 -8.97 -7.38
CA SER A 398 -4.43 -7.74 -7.72
C SER A 398 -4.52 -7.40 -9.21
N GLY A 399 -4.95 -6.18 -9.54
CA GLY A 399 -4.96 -5.68 -10.93
C GLY A 399 -3.55 -5.58 -11.52
N ARG A 400 -2.57 -5.13 -10.72
CA ARG A 400 -1.14 -5.12 -11.08
C ARG A 400 -0.64 -6.54 -11.39
N ALA A 401 -0.96 -7.50 -10.54
CA ALA A 401 -0.51 -8.87 -10.74
C ALA A 401 -1.11 -9.49 -12.00
N TYR A 402 -2.42 -9.31 -12.23
CA TYR A 402 -3.08 -9.78 -13.45
C TYR A 402 -2.44 -9.18 -14.71
N MET A 403 -2.08 -7.90 -14.68
CA MET A 403 -1.41 -7.23 -15.79
C MET A 403 -0.04 -7.86 -16.06
N ARG A 404 0.81 -7.99 -15.03
CA ARG A 404 2.15 -8.60 -15.16
C ARG A 404 2.06 -10.07 -15.61
N LEU A 405 1.15 -10.86 -15.04
CA LEU A 405 0.92 -12.26 -15.43
C LEU A 405 0.41 -12.39 -16.87
N ALA A 406 -0.41 -11.44 -17.35
CA ALA A 406 -0.80 -11.39 -18.75
C ALA A 406 0.42 -11.09 -19.65
N GLU A 407 1.25 -10.11 -19.27
CA GLU A 407 2.47 -9.76 -20.02
C GLU A 407 3.45 -10.94 -20.11
N THR A 408 3.74 -11.62 -18.99
CA THR A 408 4.68 -12.75 -18.99
C THR A 408 4.16 -13.91 -19.86
N ASN A 409 2.86 -14.21 -19.79
CA ASN A 409 2.26 -15.25 -20.63
C ASN A 409 2.22 -14.86 -22.12
N LEU A 410 1.96 -13.59 -22.46
CA LEU A 410 2.07 -13.09 -23.84
C LEU A 410 3.49 -13.26 -24.39
N ILE A 411 4.49 -12.80 -23.63
CA ILE A 411 5.90 -12.92 -23.99
C ILE A 411 6.28 -14.39 -24.19
N ASN A 412 5.79 -15.27 -23.31
CA ASN A 412 6.06 -16.71 -23.38
C ASN A 412 5.28 -17.46 -24.48
N GLY A 413 4.32 -16.83 -25.15
CA GLY A 413 3.47 -17.48 -26.16
C GLY A 413 2.29 -18.28 -25.58
N GLN A 414 2.05 -18.18 -24.27
CA GLN A 414 0.97 -18.87 -23.56
C GLN A 414 -0.35 -18.09 -23.66
N TYR A 415 -0.83 -17.90 -24.89
CA TYR A 415 -1.95 -17.00 -25.21
C TYR A 415 -3.26 -17.37 -24.52
N ALA A 416 -3.55 -18.66 -24.36
CA ALA A 416 -4.76 -19.12 -23.68
C ALA A 416 -4.78 -18.69 -22.20
N VAL A 417 -3.63 -18.71 -21.54
CA VAL A 417 -3.49 -18.28 -20.14
C VAL A 417 -3.54 -16.76 -20.05
N ALA A 418 -2.80 -16.04 -20.90
CA ALA A 418 -2.84 -14.59 -20.98
C ALA A 418 -4.28 -14.07 -21.16
N ALA A 419 -5.07 -14.71 -22.04
CA ALA A 419 -6.46 -14.35 -22.29
C ALA A 419 -7.35 -14.42 -21.03
N LYS A 420 -7.07 -15.32 -20.08
CA LYS A 420 -7.84 -15.40 -18.82
C LYS A 420 -7.67 -14.13 -17.98
N TYR A 421 -6.42 -13.70 -17.78
CA TYR A 421 -6.11 -12.47 -17.04
C TYR A 421 -6.61 -11.22 -17.76
N LEU A 422 -6.41 -11.15 -19.08
CA LEU A 422 -6.85 -10.01 -19.88
C LEU A 422 -8.38 -9.84 -19.86
N ARG A 423 -9.15 -10.94 -20.01
CA ARG A 423 -10.62 -10.88 -19.94
C ARG A 423 -11.10 -10.35 -18.60
N ALA A 424 -10.53 -10.83 -17.48
CA ALA A 424 -10.87 -10.29 -16.17
C ALA A 424 -10.58 -8.77 -16.10
N LEU A 425 -9.40 -8.33 -16.57
CA LEU A 425 -9.05 -6.91 -16.60
C LEU A 425 -9.95 -6.06 -17.52
N GLN A 426 -10.55 -6.63 -18.57
CA GLN A 426 -11.53 -5.92 -19.42
C GLN A 426 -12.82 -5.55 -18.66
N HIS A 427 -13.10 -6.20 -17.54
CA HIS A 427 -14.21 -5.88 -16.63
C HIS A 427 -13.81 -4.92 -15.50
N THR A 428 -12.66 -4.25 -15.59
CA THR A 428 -12.26 -3.20 -14.64
C THR A 428 -12.51 -1.80 -15.20
N LEU A 429 -12.38 -0.76 -14.38
CA LEU A 429 -12.45 0.62 -14.87
C LEU A 429 -11.12 1.08 -15.49
N PHE A 430 -10.04 1.03 -14.72
CA PHE A 430 -8.75 1.66 -15.10
C PHE A 430 -7.83 0.77 -15.94
N TYR A 431 -7.95 -0.56 -15.87
CA TYR A 431 -7.10 -1.49 -16.65
C TYR A 431 -7.74 -1.92 -17.98
N LYS A 432 -9.06 -1.70 -18.16
CA LYS A 432 -9.81 -2.16 -19.33
C LYS A 432 -9.23 -1.71 -20.67
N LYS A 433 -8.79 -0.44 -20.77
CA LYS A 433 -8.21 0.10 -22.00
C LYS A 433 -6.91 -0.63 -22.36
N TRP A 434 -6.02 -0.80 -21.38
CA TRP A 434 -4.78 -1.54 -21.56
C TRP A 434 -5.06 -3.01 -21.93
N ALA A 435 -5.94 -3.68 -21.18
CA ALA A 435 -6.26 -5.09 -21.42
C ALA A 435 -6.89 -5.32 -22.80
N THR A 436 -7.79 -4.43 -23.23
CA THR A 436 -8.41 -4.50 -24.57
C THR A 436 -7.37 -4.31 -25.68
N ASN A 437 -6.38 -3.44 -25.49
CA ASN A 437 -5.27 -3.32 -26.43
C ASN A 437 -4.40 -4.59 -26.43
N ALA A 438 -4.03 -5.10 -25.25
CA ALA A 438 -3.23 -6.31 -25.09
C ALA A 438 -3.90 -7.56 -25.69
N MET A 439 -5.24 -7.66 -25.66
CA MET A 439 -6.00 -8.73 -26.32
C MET A 439 -5.69 -8.84 -27.83
N SER A 440 -5.38 -7.72 -28.49
CA SER A 440 -5.05 -7.70 -29.93
C SER A 440 -3.68 -8.29 -30.28
N TYR A 441 -2.88 -8.69 -29.27
CA TYR A 441 -1.60 -9.37 -29.45
C TYR A 441 -1.73 -10.90 -29.30
N LEU A 442 -2.88 -11.40 -28.82
CA LEU A 442 -3.10 -12.84 -28.69
C LEU A 442 -2.98 -13.53 -30.05
N ASN A 443 -2.18 -14.60 -30.11
CA ASN A 443 -1.90 -15.37 -31.33
C ASN A 443 -1.34 -14.54 -32.51
N ASN A 444 -0.71 -13.39 -32.23
CA ASN A 444 -0.08 -12.55 -33.26
C ASN A 444 1.40 -12.31 -32.91
N ASP A 445 2.22 -13.31 -33.22
CA ASP A 445 3.67 -13.29 -32.92
C ASP A 445 4.38 -12.10 -33.57
N GLU A 446 4.07 -11.80 -34.83
CA GLU A 446 4.67 -10.67 -35.56
C GLU A 446 4.44 -9.34 -34.85
N LYS A 447 3.22 -9.14 -34.33
CA LYS A 447 2.87 -7.92 -33.59
C LYS A 447 3.60 -7.84 -32.25
N ILE A 448 3.77 -8.97 -31.55
CA ILE A 448 4.55 -9.03 -30.29
C ILE A 448 6.02 -8.74 -30.57
N GLU A 449 6.59 -9.32 -31.62
CA GLU A 449 8.00 -9.09 -32.00
C GLU A 449 8.30 -7.64 -32.33
N LYS A 450 7.34 -6.92 -32.92
CA LYS A 450 7.41 -5.47 -33.20
C LYS A 450 7.13 -4.61 -31.96
N HIS A 451 6.61 -5.17 -30.87
CA HIS A 451 6.37 -4.42 -29.66
C HIS A 451 7.70 -4.02 -29.00
N PRO A 452 7.92 -2.75 -28.65
CA PRO A 452 9.23 -2.26 -28.19
C PRO A 452 9.74 -2.97 -26.93
N GLU A 453 8.83 -3.27 -25.99
CA GLU A 453 9.18 -3.96 -24.75
C GLU A 453 9.03 -5.49 -24.84
N TRP A 454 7.81 -6.01 -25.09
CA TRP A 454 7.56 -7.45 -25.17
C TRP A 454 8.36 -8.17 -26.27
N GLY A 455 8.61 -7.53 -27.41
CA GLY A 455 9.43 -8.11 -28.47
C GLY A 455 10.90 -8.25 -28.08
N TRP A 456 11.47 -7.26 -27.38
CA TRP A 456 12.81 -7.37 -26.82
C TRP A 456 12.87 -8.44 -25.72
N LEU A 457 11.90 -8.45 -24.80
CA LEU A 457 11.83 -9.44 -23.72
C LEU A 457 11.66 -10.87 -24.23
N ARG A 458 10.88 -11.07 -25.29
CA ARG A 458 10.73 -12.38 -25.94
C ARG A 458 12.05 -12.89 -26.53
N LYS A 459 12.93 -12.00 -26.99
CA LYS A 459 14.28 -12.34 -27.48
C LYS A 459 15.32 -12.44 -26.36
N ALA A 460 15.09 -11.81 -25.23
CA ALA A 460 16.02 -11.81 -24.09
C ALA A 460 15.80 -13.00 -23.14
N ARG A 461 14.58 -13.55 -23.08
CA ARG A 461 14.20 -14.60 -22.13
C ARG A 461 14.92 -15.92 -22.36
N TYR A 462 15.01 -16.73 -21.31
CA TYR A 462 15.39 -18.13 -21.43
C TYR A 462 14.42 -18.92 -22.31
N THR A 463 14.96 -19.82 -23.13
CA THR A 463 14.19 -20.77 -23.96
C THR A 463 14.42 -22.23 -23.59
N GLU A 464 15.43 -22.52 -22.78
CA GLU A 464 15.78 -23.86 -22.31
C GLU A 464 15.33 -24.05 -20.86
N ASP A 465 14.95 -25.28 -20.50
CA ASP A 465 14.55 -25.64 -19.14
C ASP A 465 15.78 -25.86 -18.25
N PHE A 466 15.79 -25.23 -17.08
CA PHE A 466 16.83 -25.42 -16.06
C PHE A 466 16.26 -25.21 -14.65
N LEU A 467 17.02 -25.68 -13.64
CA LEU A 467 16.69 -25.46 -12.24
C LEU A 467 17.14 -24.06 -11.81
N PHE A 468 16.18 -23.24 -11.41
CA PHE A 468 16.46 -21.91 -10.88
C PHE A 468 17.16 -21.98 -9.52
N SER A 469 18.22 -21.19 -9.35
CA SER A 469 19.02 -21.11 -8.12
C SER A 469 19.08 -19.68 -7.61
N ASP A 470 18.56 -19.45 -6.40
CA ASP A 470 18.68 -18.16 -5.71
C ASP A 470 20.11 -17.90 -5.20
N THR A 471 20.88 -18.95 -4.94
CA THR A 471 22.24 -18.83 -4.38
C THR A 471 23.29 -18.49 -5.44
N GLU A 472 23.07 -18.96 -6.68
CA GLU A 472 23.95 -18.80 -7.84
C GLU A 472 23.38 -17.81 -8.87
N MET A 473 22.83 -16.69 -8.38
CA MET A 473 22.21 -15.66 -9.22
C MET A 473 23.16 -15.09 -10.29
N ASP A 474 24.47 -15.00 -10.02
CA ASP A 474 25.45 -14.59 -11.02
C ASP A 474 25.53 -15.56 -12.21
N VAL A 475 25.41 -16.87 -11.95
CA VAL A 475 25.36 -17.89 -13.00
C VAL A 475 24.08 -17.75 -13.80
N MET A 476 22.94 -17.52 -13.13
CA MET A 476 21.64 -17.31 -13.81
C MET A 476 21.70 -16.10 -14.76
N LEU A 477 22.25 -14.97 -14.29
CA LEU A 477 22.46 -13.77 -15.10
C LEU A 477 23.44 -14.01 -16.25
N GLY A 478 24.50 -14.80 -16.03
CA GLY A 478 25.44 -15.23 -17.06
C GLY A 478 24.79 -16.07 -18.17
N LEU A 479 23.92 -17.01 -17.81
CA LEU A 479 23.14 -17.80 -18.77
C LEU A 479 22.22 -16.90 -19.61
N LEU A 480 21.62 -15.88 -18.99
CA LEU A 480 20.75 -14.92 -19.68
C LEU A 480 21.53 -14.10 -20.71
N LEU A 481 22.73 -13.64 -20.35
CA LEU A 481 23.65 -12.96 -21.25
C LEU A 481 24.17 -13.88 -22.37
N GLN A 482 24.43 -15.15 -22.08
CA GLN A 482 24.86 -16.13 -23.08
C GLN A 482 23.78 -16.35 -24.14
N HIS A 483 22.51 -16.45 -23.71
CA HIS A 483 21.37 -16.58 -24.61
C HIS A 483 21.19 -15.30 -25.46
N ASN A 484 21.28 -14.13 -24.85
CA ASN A 484 21.20 -12.86 -25.55
C ASN A 484 22.38 -11.94 -25.22
N LYS A 485 23.41 -11.99 -26.09
CA LYS A 485 24.66 -11.22 -25.94
C LYS A 485 24.48 -9.70 -25.98
N SER A 486 23.32 -9.21 -26.39
CA SER A 486 23.00 -7.76 -26.37
C SER A 486 22.35 -7.31 -25.05
N ASN A 487 22.06 -8.23 -24.12
CA ASN A 487 21.43 -7.91 -22.85
C ASN A 487 22.42 -7.26 -21.87
N ARG A 488 22.69 -5.98 -22.09
CA ARG A 488 23.58 -5.18 -21.25
C ARG A 488 23.14 -5.15 -19.79
N MET A 489 21.83 -5.11 -19.52
CA MET A 489 21.33 -5.07 -18.15
C MET A 489 21.67 -6.35 -17.38
N ALA A 490 21.55 -7.53 -18.00
CA ALA A 490 21.94 -8.79 -17.37
C ALA A 490 23.44 -8.81 -17.01
N PHE A 491 24.30 -8.30 -17.90
CA PHE A 491 25.72 -8.14 -17.63
C PHE A 491 25.99 -7.17 -16.46
N GLU A 492 25.34 -6.00 -16.45
CA GLU A 492 25.53 -5.01 -15.39
C GLU A 492 25.06 -5.53 -14.03
N TYR A 493 23.92 -6.25 -13.99
CA TYR A 493 23.43 -6.91 -12.78
C TYR A 493 24.37 -8.04 -12.32
N MET A 494 24.94 -8.80 -13.26
CA MET A 494 25.90 -9.87 -12.93
C MET A 494 27.15 -9.29 -12.26
N LEU A 495 27.71 -8.22 -12.82
CA LEU A 495 28.86 -7.54 -12.22
C LEU A 495 28.50 -6.84 -10.90
N ALA A 496 27.34 -6.18 -10.83
CA ALA A 496 26.85 -5.58 -9.59
C ALA A 496 26.70 -6.60 -8.46
N TYR A 497 26.17 -7.79 -8.76
CA TYR A 497 25.97 -8.87 -7.80
C TYR A 497 27.31 -9.37 -7.23
N VAL A 498 28.31 -9.64 -8.08
CA VAL A 498 29.64 -10.09 -7.59
C VAL A 498 30.39 -9.00 -6.85
N LEU A 499 30.26 -7.73 -7.27
CA LEU A 499 30.85 -6.59 -6.53
C LEU A 499 30.21 -6.42 -5.15
N GLN A 500 28.89 -6.55 -5.05
CA GLN A 500 28.20 -6.50 -3.75
C GLN A 500 28.57 -7.68 -2.85
N LYS A 501 28.80 -8.88 -3.41
CA LYS A 501 29.38 -10.04 -2.71
C LYS A 501 30.85 -9.89 -2.37
N LYS A 502 31.53 -8.85 -2.88
CA LYS A 502 32.97 -8.63 -2.75
C LYS A 502 33.81 -9.75 -3.38
N ASP A 503 33.25 -10.46 -4.36
CA ASP A 503 33.92 -11.54 -5.10
C ASP A 503 34.68 -10.97 -6.29
N LEU A 504 35.89 -10.48 -6.01
CA LEU A 504 36.78 -9.88 -7.01
C LEU A 504 37.33 -10.90 -8.01
N GLU A 505 37.40 -12.18 -7.65
CA GLU A 505 37.85 -13.25 -8.55
C GLU A 505 36.82 -13.49 -9.66
N ARG A 506 35.54 -13.66 -9.29
CA ARG A 506 34.46 -13.77 -10.27
C ARG A 506 34.29 -12.48 -11.08
N PHE A 507 34.46 -11.31 -10.46
CA PHE A 507 34.46 -10.05 -11.19
C PHE A 507 35.48 -10.05 -12.34
N MET A 508 36.73 -10.45 -12.08
CA MET A 508 37.76 -10.53 -13.14
C MET A 508 37.46 -11.55 -14.22
N LYS A 509 36.80 -12.66 -13.85
CA LYS A 509 36.35 -13.68 -14.81
C LYS A 509 35.23 -13.16 -15.71
N TYR A 510 34.29 -12.39 -15.17
CA TYR A 510 33.09 -11.94 -15.88
C TYR A 510 33.28 -10.62 -16.62
N TYR A 511 34.12 -9.71 -16.14
CA TYR A 511 34.35 -8.39 -16.73
C TYR A 511 34.63 -8.42 -18.25
N PRO A 512 35.46 -9.33 -18.79
CA PRO A 512 35.75 -9.39 -20.23
C PRO A 512 34.52 -9.69 -21.11
N LEU A 513 33.46 -10.28 -20.55
CA LEU A 513 32.24 -10.61 -21.29
C LEU A 513 31.50 -9.36 -21.79
N GLY A 514 31.77 -8.19 -21.20
CA GLY A 514 31.12 -6.92 -21.56
C GLY A 514 31.76 -6.17 -22.73
N LYS A 515 32.83 -6.69 -23.33
CA LYS A 515 33.61 -6.00 -24.37
C LYS A 515 32.76 -5.49 -25.54
N ASP A 516 31.78 -6.29 -25.96
CA ASP A 516 30.97 -6.02 -27.17
C ASP A 516 29.60 -5.39 -26.85
N LEU A 517 29.36 -4.96 -25.61
CA LEU A 517 28.07 -4.40 -25.15
C LEU A 517 27.90 -2.89 -25.40
N GLY A 518 28.78 -2.28 -26.18
CA GLY A 518 28.64 -0.89 -26.62
C GLY A 518 28.82 0.15 -25.51
N TYR A 519 29.78 -0.07 -24.62
CA TYR A 519 30.16 0.92 -23.59
C TYR A 519 30.96 2.08 -24.22
N ASN A 520 30.60 3.31 -23.86
CA ASN A 520 31.35 4.52 -24.26
C ASN A 520 32.57 4.76 -23.34
N HIS A 521 32.51 4.24 -22.11
CA HIS A 521 33.56 4.29 -21.10
C HIS A 521 33.41 3.08 -20.18
N ILE A 522 34.48 2.72 -19.46
CA ILE A 522 34.38 1.71 -18.40
C ILE A 522 33.62 2.34 -17.23
N PRO A 523 32.51 1.77 -16.74
CA PRO A 523 31.78 2.32 -15.61
C PRO A 523 32.64 2.53 -14.37
N ILE A 524 32.38 3.59 -13.59
CA ILE A 524 33.24 4.02 -12.47
C ILE A 524 33.49 2.89 -11.48
N SER A 525 32.47 2.17 -11.03
CA SER A 525 32.64 1.09 -10.05
C SER A 525 33.48 -0.07 -10.61
N TYR A 526 33.50 -0.25 -11.93
CA TYR A 526 34.34 -1.28 -12.56
C TYR A 526 35.78 -0.80 -12.65
N GLN A 527 36.02 0.48 -13.00
CA GLN A 527 37.35 1.08 -12.95
C GLN A 527 37.94 0.95 -11.53
N GLU A 528 37.11 1.23 -10.52
CA GLU A 528 37.49 1.10 -9.12
C GLU A 528 37.88 -0.35 -8.80
N ALA A 529 37.04 -1.34 -9.09
CA ALA A 529 37.39 -2.74 -8.83
C ALA A 529 38.69 -3.17 -9.53
N LEU A 530 38.86 -2.82 -10.81
CA LEU A 530 40.04 -3.17 -11.62
C LEU A 530 41.32 -2.60 -11.03
N ILE A 531 41.32 -1.31 -10.66
CA ILE A 531 42.53 -0.68 -10.12
C ILE A 531 42.86 -1.18 -8.72
N PHE A 532 41.85 -1.49 -7.89
CA PHE A 532 42.07 -2.11 -6.59
C PHE A 532 42.81 -3.45 -6.75
N ILE A 533 42.31 -4.31 -7.64
CA ILE A 533 42.96 -5.60 -7.94
C ILE A 533 44.38 -5.41 -8.47
N TRP A 534 44.59 -4.46 -9.37
CA TRP A 534 45.92 -4.15 -9.92
C TRP A 534 46.93 -3.80 -8.83
N THR A 535 46.55 -2.93 -7.88
CA THR A 535 47.44 -2.47 -6.79
C THR A 535 47.83 -3.56 -5.79
N GLN A 536 47.12 -4.70 -5.77
CA GLN A 536 47.50 -5.84 -4.95
C GLN A 536 48.69 -6.63 -5.53
N GLN A 537 48.92 -6.50 -6.85
CA GLN A 537 49.92 -7.29 -7.58
C GLN A 537 51.05 -6.43 -8.15
N HIS A 538 50.85 -5.12 -8.30
CA HIS A 538 51.79 -4.21 -8.93
C HIS A 538 52.04 -2.97 -8.07
N PRO A 539 53.30 -2.49 -7.97
CA PRO A 539 53.66 -1.36 -7.12
C PRO A 539 53.29 0.02 -7.72
N ASN A 540 52.98 0.08 -9.01
CA ASN A 540 52.66 1.31 -9.72
C ASN A 540 51.65 1.06 -10.85
N PHE A 541 51.22 2.12 -11.53
CA PHE A 541 50.22 2.07 -12.61
C PHE A 541 50.81 1.85 -14.01
N GLN A 542 52.10 1.53 -14.13
CA GLN A 542 52.74 1.30 -15.43
C GLN A 542 52.26 -0.03 -16.02
N GLY A 543 51.83 -0.02 -17.29
CA GLY A 543 51.36 -1.22 -17.98
C GLY A 543 49.89 -1.58 -17.77
N LEU A 544 49.08 -0.66 -17.22
CA LEU A 544 47.64 -0.86 -17.06
C LEU A 544 46.96 -1.18 -18.41
N PRO A 545 46.25 -2.31 -18.54
CA PRO A 545 45.58 -2.70 -19.78
C PRO A 545 44.22 -1.99 -19.98
N TRP A 546 43.70 -1.31 -18.95
CA TRP A 546 42.39 -0.67 -18.97
C TRP A 546 42.49 0.86 -18.97
N SER A 547 41.57 1.51 -19.68
CA SER A 547 41.46 2.98 -19.68
C SER A 547 40.79 3.48 -18.40
N ILE A 548 41.58 3.66 -17.35
CA ILE A 548 41.12 4.18 -16.04
C ILE A 548 41.22 5.71 -16.02
N SER A 549 40.18 6.36 -15.51
CA SER A 549 40.15 7.81 -15.35
C SER A 549 41.16 8.28 -14.31
N ARG A 550 41.72 9.48 -14.54
CA ARG A 550 42.72 10.08 -13.66
C ARG A 550 42.20 10.27 -12.23
N ASN A 551 40.94 10.66 -12.07
CA ASN A 551 40.30 10.83 -10.76
C ASN A 551 40.29 9.53 -9.96
N VAL A 552 40.04 8.38 -10.61
CA VAL A 552 40.07 7.06 -9.96
C VAL A 552 41.52 6.70 -9.56
N LEU A 553 42.51 6.91 -10.44
CA LEU A 553 43.92 6.64 -10.13
C LEU A 553 44.47 7.46 -8.95
N GLU A 554 44.16 8.75 -8.92
CA GLU A 554 44.53 9.64 -7.82
C GLU A 554 43.78 9.25 -6.53
N GLY A 555 42.50 8.91 -6.66
CA GLY A 555 41.65 8.45 -5.57
C GLY A 555 42.17 7.19 -4.87
N VAL A 556 42.56 6.14 -5.61
CA VAL A 556 43.10 4.91 -4.96
C VAL A 556 44.36 5.23 -4.20
N SER A 557 45.22 6.05 -4.79
CA SER A 557 46.53 6.35 -4.24
C SER A 557 46.39 7.09 -2.91
N GLU A 558 45.51 8.09 -2.86
CA GLU A 558 45.21 8.80 -1.61
C GLU A 558 44.52 7.87 -0.60
N PHE A 559 43.51 7.10 -1.05
CA PHE A 559 42.78 6.17 -0.20
C PHE A 559 43.71 5.13 0.45
N ALA A 560 44.54 4.45 -0.34
CA ALA A 560 45.48 3.43 0.11
C ALA A 560 46.52 4.02 1.07
N ARG A 561 47.07 5.21 0.76
CA ARG A 561 48.02 5.91 1.64
C ARG A 561 47.41 6.16 3.01
N VAL A 562 46.19 6.70 3.08
CA VAL A 562 45.51 6.97 4.36
C VAL A 562 45.16 5.66 5.08
N TYR A 563 44.63 4.68 4.37
CA TYR A 563 44.25 3.37 4.92
C TYR A 563 45.44 2.62 5.55
N MET A 564 46.62 2.67 4.92
CA MET A 564 47.83 1.98 5.40
C MET A 564 48.57 2.74 6.51
N THR A 565 48.42 4.06 6.60
CA THR A 565 49.20 4.88 7.56
C THR A 565 48.44 5.20 8.84
N GLN A 566 47.11 5.23 8.80
CA GLN A 566 46.27 5.60 9.94
C GLN A 566 45.62 4.37 10.57
N LYS A 567 45.74 4.22 11.89
CA LYS A 567 45.18 3.10 12.65
C LYS A 567 43.64 3.11 12.68
N ASP A 568 43.04 4.29 12.64
CA ASP A 568 41.58 4.50 12.50
C ASP A 568 41.32 5.42 11.29
N SER A 569 41.25 4.81 10.10
CA SER A 569 41.21 5.54 8.83
C SER A 569 39.79 5.88 8.37
N GLU A 570 38.75 5.25 8.92
CA GLU A 570 37.36 5.41 8.46
C GLU A 570 36.84 6.86 8.59
N PRO A 571 37.02 7.58 9.72
CA PRO A 571 36.52 8.95 9.85
C PRO A 571 37.16 9.94 8.87
N ILE A 572 38.39 9.64 8.41
CA ILE A 572 39.13 10.46 7.44
C ILE A 572 38.70 10.13 6.01
N LEU A 573 38.47 8.85 5.72
CA LEU A 573 38.13 8.36 4.38
C LEU A 573 36.67 8.58 4.03
N ARG A 574 35.76 8.40 5.00
CA ARG A 574 34.31 8.44 4.78
C ARG A 574 33.84 9.73 4.07
N PRO A 575 34.18 10.96 4.51
CA PRO A 575 33.68 12.17 3.87
C PRO A 575 34.08 12.34 2.40
N LYS A 576 35.18 11.71 1.98
CA LYS A 576 35.71 11.79 0.61
C LYS A 576 35.33 10.60 -0.26
N TYR A 577 35.27 9.42 0.34
CA TYR A 577 35.27 8.15 -0.38
C TYR A 577 34.07 7.26 -0.07
N GLU A 578 33.08 7.69 0.74
CA GLU A 578 31.91 6.86 1.07
C GLU A 578 31.10 6.38 -0.15
N LYS A 579 31.26 7.07 -1.28
CA LYS A 579 30.58 6.81 -2.55
C LYS A 579 31.37 5.90 -3.50
N THR A 580 32.54 5.40 -3.10
CA THR A 580 33.36 4.53 -3.95
C THR A 580 33.17 3.06 -3.61
N PHE A 581 33.42 2.20 -4.60
CA PHE A 581 33.42 0.76 -4.39
C PHE A 581 34.44 0.32 -3.34
N TRP A 582 35.64 0.92 -3.25
CA TRP A 582 36.63 0.48 -2.26
C TRP A 582 36.20 0.76 -0.83
N TYR A 583 35.50 1.88 -0.60
CA TYR A 583 34.93 2.15 0.71
C TYR A 583 33.87 1.12 1.06
N TYR A 584 32.99 0.78 0.10
CA TYR A 584 32.04 -0.33 0.28
C TYR A 584 32.75 -1.65 0.59
N LEU A 585 33.79 -1.98 -0.18
CA LEU A 585 34.56 -3.21 -0.06
C LEU A 585 35.18 -3.38 1.34
N LEU A 586 35.81 -2.31 1.87
CA LEU A 586 36.64 -2.37 3.07
C LEU A 586 35.90 -2.00 4.37
N PHE A 587 34.91 -1.11 4.31
CA PHE A 587 34.26 -0.56 5.51
C PHE A 587 32.80 -0.96 5.68
N ARG A 588 32.06 -1.25 4.61
CA ARG A 588 30.66 -1.70 4.72
C ARG A 588 30.63 -3.20 4.98
N LYS A 589 29.77 -3.65 5.90
CA LYS A 589 29.62 -5.08 6.21
C LYS A 589 28.68 -5.76 5.24
#